data_AF-A0A7C4QA46-F1
#
_entry.id   AF-A0A7C4QA46-F1
#
_cell.length_a   1.000
_cell.length_b   1.000
_cell.length_c   1.000
_cell.angle_alpha   90.00
_cell.angle_beta   90.00
_cell.angle_gamma   90.00
#
_symmetry.space_group_name_H-M   'P 1'
#
loop_
_entity.id
_entity.type
_entity.pdbx_description
1 polymer ?
#
loop_
_entity_poly.entity_id
_entity_poly.type
_entity_poly.pdbx_seq_one_letter_code
_entity_poly.pdbx_strand_id
1 'polypeptide(L)'
;MKKYILFLVFILVLVNCGPQKPKVKILSIESKGCHFCEEQQQIFEKLKEKYKTKIMIEVHLIEDPDGTSFADKYGVTRFPTNIFMDEKENVFFRADGLLKKDTIEKILQIKGI
;
A
#
# COMPACT_ATOMS: atom_id res chain seq x y z
N MET A 1 -10.57 -46.66 22.47
CA MET A 1 -9.35 -45.82 22.58
C MET A 1 -8.80 -45.27 21.24
N LYS A 2 -9.28 -45.70 20.06
CA LYS A 2 -8.86 -45.15 18.75
C LYS A 2 -9.71 -43.98 18.21
N LYS A 3 -10.90 -43.71 18.78
CA LYS A 3 -11.83 -42.67 18.30
C LYS A 3 -11.45 -41.24 18.71
N TYR A 4 -10.67 -41.05 19.77
CA TYR A 4 -10.26 -39.72 20.25
C TYR A 4 -9.00 -39.18 19.55
N ILE A 5 -8.19 -40.05 18.94
CA ILE A 5 -7.01 -39.64 18.16
C ILE A 5 -7.41 -38.97 16.84
N LEU A 6 -8.56 -39.35 16.26
CA LEU A 6 -9.04 -38.76 15.00
C LEU A 6 -9.67 -37.37 15.18
N PHE A 7 -10.12 -37.03 16.40
CA PHE A 7 -10.74 -35.74 16.71
C PHE A 7 -9.71 -34.64 17.04
N LEU A 8 -8.52 -35.03 17.53
CA LEU A 8 -7.43 -34.09 17.87
C LEU A 8 -6.70 -33.52 16.65
N VAL A 9 -6.74 -34.21 15.51
CA VAL A 9 -6.09 -33.74 14.26
C VAL A 9 -6.91 -32.64 13.58
N PHE A 10 -8.22 -32.56 13.84
CA PHE A 10 -9.10 -31.57 13.19
C PHE A 10 -8.95 -30.15 13.77
N ILE A 11 -8.43 -30.00 14.99
CA ILE A 11 -8.30 -28.69 15.64
C ILE A 11 -7.02 -27.92 15.24
N LEU A 12 -6.04 -28.60 14.65
CA LEU A 12 -4.73 -28.00 14.32
C LEU A 12 -4.71 -27.28 12.96
N VAL A 13 -5.78 -27.39 12.17
CA VAL A 13 -5.89 -26.79 10.82
C VAL A 13 -6.48 -25.38 10.82
N LEU A 14 -6.97 -24.88 11.97
CA LEU A 14 -7.73 -23.61 12.03
C LEU A 14 -6.92 -22.36 12.43
N VAL A 15 -5.61 -22.43 12.60
CA VAL A 15 -4.84 -21.30 13.16
C VAL A 15 -3.64 -20.94 12.28
N ASN A 16 -3.91 -20.32 11.12
CA ASN A 16 -2.88 -19.47 10.49
C ASN A 16 -3.44 -18.31 9.66
N CYS A 17 -4.59 -17.75 10.03
CA CYS A 17 -5.11 -16.53 9.40
C CYS A 17 -4.64 -15.30 10.19
N GLY A 18 -3.34 -15.00 10.11
CA GLY A 18 -2.82 -13.69 10.49
C GLY A 18 -3.00 -12.68 9.33
N PRO A 19 -3.11 -11.37 9.60
CA PRO A 19 -3.14 -10.37 8.54
C PRO A 19 -1.85 -10.46 7.71
N GLN A 20 -1.96 -10.80 6.43
CA GLN A 20 -0.81 -10.82 5.53
C GLN A 20 -0.28 -9.40 5.35
N LYS A 21 0.99 -9.17 5.74
CA LYS A 21 1.66 -7.89 5.55
C LYS A 21 1.80 -7.61 4.04
N PRO A 22 1.46 -6.40 3.56
CA PRO A 22 1.62 -6.07 2.14
C PRO A 22 3.10 -6.09 1.75
N LYS A 23 3.38 -6.53 0.52
CA LYS A 23 4.76 -6.60 -0.01
C LYS A 23 5.28 -5.22 -0.41
N VAL A 24 4.37 -4.33 -0.83
CA VAL A 24 4.66 -2.91 -1.08
C VAL A 24 3.59 -2.05 -0.42
N LYS A 25 4.03 -1.01 0.28
CA LYS A 25 3.17 0.08 0.76
C LYS A 25 3.46 1.34 -0.05
N ILE A 26 2.42 1.98 -0.55
CA ILE A 26 2.48 3.26 -1.25
C ILE A 26 1.85 4.30 -0.32
N LEU A 27 2.64 5.25 0.15
CA LEU A 27 2.16 6.42 0.88
C LEU A 27 2.12 7.59 -0.10
N SER A 28 0.91 8.11 -0.34
CA SER A 28 0.66 9.24 -1.24
C SER A 28 0.26 10.46 -0.42
N ILE A 29 1.03 11.55 -0.55
CA ILE A 29 0.66 12.85 0.01
C ILE A 29 -0.04 13.66 -1.08
N GLU A 30 -1.26 14.10 -0.78
CA GLU A 30 -2.17 14.74 -1.73
C GLU A 30 -2.83 15.99 -1.11
N SER A 31 -3.63 16.71 -1.89
CA SER A 31 -4.38 17.89 -1.44
C SER A 31 -5.76 17.91 -2.09
N LYS A 32 -6.75 18.49 -1.40
CA LYS A 32 -8.12 18.63 -1.91
C LYS A 32 -8.17 19.60 -3.09
N GLY A 33 -8.92 19.26 -4.14
CA GLY A 33 -9.06 20.09 -5.34
C GLY A 33 -7.84 20.06 -6.30
N CYS A 34 -6.87 19.19 -6.03
CA CYS A 34 -5.75 18.92 -6.91
C CYS A 34 -6.19 17.96 -8.04
N HIS A 35 -6.32 18.48 -9.27
CA HIS A 35 -6.74 17.70 -10.43
C HIS A 35 -5.90 16.42 -10.64
N PHE A 36 -4.57 16.53 -10.52
CA PHE A 36 -3.67 15.38 -10.67
C PHE A 36 -3.78 14.36 -9.53
N CYS A 37 -4.19 14.79 -8.34
CA CYS A 37 -4.39 13.91 -7.19
C CYS A 37 -5.68 13.08 -7.39
N GLU A 38 -6.75 13.71 -7.89
CA GLU A 38 -7.99 13.01 -8.24
C GLU A 38 -7.75 11.95 -9.33
N GLU A 39 -6.96 12.26 -10.37
CA GLU A 39 -6.55 11.28 -11.38
C GLU A 39 -5.71 10.15 -10.77
N GLN A 40 -4.79 10.48 -9.87
CA GLN A 40 -3.96 9.50 -9.16
C GLN A 40 -4.82 8.52 -8.34
N GLN A 41 -5.85 9.00 -7.65
CA GLN A 41 -6.77 8.17 -6.88
C GLN A 41 -7.54 7.18 -7.76
N GLN A 42 -8.00 7.61 -8.94
CA GLN A 42 -8.66 6.69 -9.89
C GLN A 42 -7.73 5.56 -10.36
N ILE A 43 -6.44 5.83 -10.48
CA ILE A 43 -5.42 4.81 -10.76
C ILE A 43 -5.25 3.89 -9.56
N PHE A 44 -5.20 4.43 -8.34
CA PHE A 44 -5.08 3.65 -7.12
C PHE A 44 -6.24 2.68 -6.91
N GLU A 45 -7.48 3.07 -7.19
CA GLU A 45 -8.63 2.16 -7.08
C GLU A 45 -8.47 0.93 -7.98
N LYS A 46 -8.03 1.13 -9.24
CA LYS A 46 -7.74 0.02 -10.17
C LYS A 46 -6.59 -0.87 -9.68
N LEU A 47 -5.59 -0.30 -9.01
CA LEU A 47 -4.46 -1.05 -8.47
C LEU A 47 -4.83 -1.83 -7.20
N LYS A 48 -5.60 -1.23 -6.29
CA LYS A 48 -6.14 -1.90 -5.10
C LYS A 48 -6.97 -3.12 -5.50
N GLU A 49 -7.82 -2.99 -6.51
CA GLU A 49 -8.62 -4.11 -7.02
C GLU A 49 -7.74 -5.22 -7.62
N LYS A 50 -6.77 -4.85 -8.46
CA LYS A 50 -5.88 -5.79 -9.17
C LYS A 50 -4.95 -6.55 -8.21
N TYR A 51 -4.34 -5.86 -7.26
CA TYR A 51 -3.26 -6.41 -6.43
C TYR A 51 -3.71 -6.80 -5.02
N LYS A 52 -4.91 -6.37 -4.58
CA LYS A 52 -5.53 -6.75 -3.31
C LYS A 52 -4.53 -6.57 -2.15
N THR A 53 -4.34 -7.62 -1.35
CA THR A 53 -3.46 -7.62 -0.18
C THR A 53 -1.96 -7.57 -0.50
N LYS A 54 -1.55 -7.72 -1.78
CA LYS A 54 -0.13 -7.64 -2.15
C LYS A 54 0.43 -6.22 -2.01
N ILE A 55 -0.44 -5.21 -2.16
CA ILE A 55 -0.08 -3.81 -1.97
C ILE A 55 -1.00 -3.16 -0.93
N MET A 56 -0.50 -2.11 -0.30
CA MET A 56 -1.28 -1.21 0.53
C MET A 56 -1.07 0.21 0.01
N ILE A 57 -2.16 0.96 -0.17
CA ILE A 57 -2.10 2.35 -0.62
C ILE A 57 -2.76 3.21 0.45
N GLU A 58 -1.98 4.10 1.05
CA GLU A 58 -2.41 5.07 2.05
C GLU A 58 -2.32 6.46 1.42
N VAL A 59 -3.45 7.17 1.41
CA VAL A 59 -3.53 8.55 0.93
C VAL A 59 -3.69 9.44 2.15
N HIS A 60 -2.79 10.40 2.31
CA HIS A 60 -2.88 11.43 3.35
C HIS A 60 -3.01 12.79 2.69
N LEU A 61 -4.06 13.51 3.06
CA LEU A 61 -4.32 14.85 2.58
C LEU A 61 -3.54 15.85 3.43
N ILE A 62 -2.89 16.83 2.78
CA ILE A 62 -2.10 17.86 3.47
C ILE A 62 -2.95 18.70 4.43
N GLU A 63 -4.26 18.77 4.17
CA GLU A 63 -5.22 19.45 5.04
C GLU A 63 -5.43 18.72 6.39
N ASP A 64 -5.00 17.47 6.51
CA ASP A 64 -5.11 16.67 7.73
C ASP A 64 -3.76 16.67 8.50
N PRO A 65 -3.77 16.59 9.85
CA PRO A 65 -2.54 16.61 10.66
C PRO A 65 -1.52 15.53 10.28
N ASP A 66 -1.99 14.32 9.98
CA ASP A 66 -1.13 13.21 9.55
C ASP A 66 -0.46 13.52 8.21
N GLY A 67 -1.20 14.11 7.27
CA GLY A 67 -0.66 14.49 5.96
C GLY A 67 0.41 15.57 6.08
N THR A 68 0.21 16.58 6.93
CA THR A 68 1.25 17.58 7.24
C THR A 68 2.48 16.93 7.87
N SER A 69 2.28 16.06 8.88
CA SER A 69 3.38 15.35 9.55
C SER A 69 4.20 14.48 8.59
N PHE A 70 3.54 13.75 7.69
CA PHE A 70 4.23 12.96 6.67
C PHE A 70 4.88 13.84 5.60
N ALA A 71 4.24 14.93 5.20
CA ALA A 71 4.83 15.88 4.26
C ALA A 71 6.14 16.46 4.80
N ASP A 72 6.16 16.85 6.08
CA ASP A 72 7.37 17.33 6.76
C ASP A 72 8.42 16.22 6.87
N LYS A 73 8.02 15.04 7.35
CA LYS A 73 8.92 13.87 7.51
C LYS A 73 9.63 13.51 6.21
N TYR A 74 8.94 13.62 5.07
CA TYR A 74 9.46 13.24 3.77
C TYR A 74 9.87 14.43 2.89
N GLY A 75 9.76 15.67 3.37
CA GLY A 75 10.09 16.87 2.58
C GLY A 75 9.29 16.96 1.29
N VAL A 76 7.96 16.86 1.38
CA VAL A 76 7.05 16.95 0.24
C VAL A 76 6.79 18.42 -0.11
N THR A 77 7.03 18.79 -1.36
CA THR A 77 6.82 20.16 -1.86
C THR A 77 5.93 20.21 -3.12
N ARG A 78 5.43 19.06 -3.58
CA ARG A 78 4.60 18.91 -4.77
C ARG A 78 3.56 17.84 -4.51
N PHE A 79 2.40 17.93 -5.17
CA PHE A 79 1.34 16.95 -5.05
C PHE A 79 0.96 16.37 -6.43
N PRO A 80 0.57 15.10 -6.52
CA PRO A 80 0.77 14.08 -5.47
C PRO A 80 2.27 13.76 -5.30
N THR A 81 2.70 13.36 -4.11
CA THR A 81 4.02 12.70 -3.92
C THR A 81 3.82 11.28 -3.44
N ASN A 82 4.36 10.34 -4.21
CA ASN A 82 4.20 8.91 -4.02
C ASN A 82 5.50 8.29 -3.48
N ILE A 83 5.41 7.69 -2.29
CA ILE A 83 6.54 7.08 -1.59
C ILE A 83 6.29 5.58 -1.45
N PHE A 84 7.16 4.78 -2.07
CA PHE A 84 7.05 3.34 -2.12
C PHE A 84 8.00 2.71 -1.11
N MET A 85 7.43 1.90 -0.22
CA MET A 85 8.12 1.20 0.84
C MET A 85 7.95 -0.30 0.69
N ASP A 86 8.98 -1.06 1.04
CA ASP A 86 8.89 -2.52 1.08
C ASP A 86 8.31 -3.05 2.39
N GLU A 87 8.24 -4.36 2.52
CA GLU A 87 7.76 -5.07 3.71
C GLU A 87 8.54 -4.74 5.00
N LYS A 88 9.69 -4.09 4.92
CA LYS A 88 10.49 -3.62 6.08
C LYS A 88 10.40 -2.11 6.28
N GLU A 89 9.47 -1.45 5.60
CA GLU A 89 9.27 0.00 5.58
C GLU A 89 10.47 0.79 5.01
N ASN A 90 11.37 0.13 4.27
CA ASN A 90 12.44 0.86 3.58
C ASN A 90 11.87 1.51 2.32
N VAL A 91 12.07 2.84 2.20
CA VAL A 91 11.75 3.57 0.98
C VAL A 91 12.69 3.09 -0.12
N PHE A 92 12.13 2.55 -1.20
CA PHE A 92 12.89 2.09 -2.36
C PHE A 92 12.59 2.88 -3.63
N PHE A 93 11.51 3.66 -3.64
CA PHE A 93 11.18 4.55 -4.74
C PHE A 93 10.36 5.75 -4.24
N ARG A 94 10.59 6.91 -4.84
CA ARG A 94 9.82 8.14 -4.62
C ARG A 94 9.60 8.82 -5.97
N ALA A 95 8.40 9.32 -6.20
CA ALA A 95 8.12 10.20 -7.33
C ALA A 95 7.19 11.33 -6.94
N ASP A 96 7.48 12.51 -7.46
CA ASP A 96 6.61 13.68 -7.35
C ASP A 96 5.80 13.84 -8.65
N GLY A 97 4.55 14.23 -8.52
CA GLY A 97 3.59 14.34 -9.60
C GLY A 97 2.83 13.05 -9.90
N LEU A 98 1.86 13.16 -10.80
CA LEU A 98 1.02 12.06 -11.25
C LEU A 98 1.86 10.93 -11.87
N LEU A 99 1.62 9.71 -11.40
CA LEU A 99 2.15 8.48 -11.97
C LEU A 99 1.06 7.74 -12.76
N LYS A 100 1.38 7.46 -14.03
CA LYS A 100 0.56 6.57 -14.86
C LYS A 100 0.55 5.16 -14.30
N LYS A 101 -0.57 4.45 -14.47
CA LYS A 101 -0.75 3.05 -14.03
C LYS A 101 0.43 2.15 -14.40
N ASP A 102 0.83 2.13 -15.67
CA ASP A 102 1.92 1.27 -16.15
C ASP A 102 3.26 1.57 -15.48
N THR A 103 3.49 2.82 -15.06
CA THR A 103 4.71 3.20 -14.34
C THR A 103 4.68 2.62 -12.94
N ILE A 104 3.54 2.70 -12.25
CA ILE A 104 3.36 2.09 -10.93
C ILE A 104 3.55 0.57 -11.04
N GLU A 105 2.96 -0.07 -12.05
CA GLU A 105 3.11 -1.52 -12.24
C GLU A 105 4.56 -1.94 -12.47
N LYS A 106 5.34 -1.16 -13.24
CA LYS A 106 6.79 -1.40 -13.41
C LYS A 106 7.56 -1.26 -12.10
N ILE A 107 7.20 -0.30 -11.24
CA ILE A 107 7.82 -0.12 -9.92
C ILE A 107 7.49 -1.32 -9.02
N LEU A 108 6.24 -1.79 -9.04
CA LEU A 108 5.81 -2.97 -8.27
C LEU A 108 6.56 -4.25 -8.70
N GLN A 109 6.85 -4.39 -10.00
CA GLN A 109 7.63 -5.53 -10.54
C GLN A 109 9.05 -5.61 -9.96
N ILE A 110 9.67 -4.48 -9.57
CA ILE A 110 10.99 -4.47 -8.89
C ILE A 110 10.94 -5.28 -7.59
N LYS A 111 9.79 -5.29 -6.93
CA LYS A 111 9.54 -6.10 -5.72
C LYS A 111 8.88 -7.43 -6.04
N GLY A 112 8.72 -7.82 -7.30
CA GLY A 112 8.14 -9.11 -7.71
C GLY A 112 6.64 -9.23 -7.41
N ILE A 113 5.90 -8.17 -7.70
CA ILE A 113 4.42 -8.14 -7.76
C ILE A 113 4.00 -8.09 -9.23
#